data_AF-A0A495Y9I5-F1
#
_entry.id   AF-A0A495Y9I5-F1
#
_cell.length_a   1.000
_cell.length_b   1.000
_cell.length_c   1.000
_cell.angle_alpha   90.00
_cell.angle_beta   90.00
_cell.angle_gamma   90.00
#
_symmetry.space_group_name_H-M   'P 1'
#
loop_
_entity.id
_entity.type
_entity.pdbx_description
1 polymer ?
#
loop_
_entity_poly.entity_id
_entity_poly.type
_entity_poly.pdbx_seq_one_letter_code
_entity_poly.pdbx_strand_id
1 'polypeptide(L)'
;MVNTDVLTMLTSTKAPVVRRGSDQSNSLAIALSRALQYPVFGALAQRHDPEGQFEATAWAMACTQHQLKDDAQRCGDAQLRDPGYALNLLRAAAGTGQPGAVLELAIRHPMQWNTIALPDGMMLVDHLYAMAAHGDIAALELIKNGCKVPGACSDPVFTRNVLTSLEFQFGRDALPAAYVGQLEGPDAERQRAIERATALRRSLPGRST
;
A
#
# COMPACT_ATOMS: atom_id res chain seq x y z
N MET A 1 10.87 22.41 1.03
CA MET A 1 9.95 21.25 0.91
C MET A 1 9.20 21.45 -0.39
N VAL A 2 9.31 20.52 -1.34
CA VAL A 2 8.58 20.61 -2.62
C VAL A 2 7.17 20.10 -2.34
N ASN A 3 6.16 20.95 -2.50
CA ASN A 3 4.76 20.52 -2.40
C ASN A 3 4.50 19.43 -3.44
N THR A 4 3.99 18.27 -3.01
CA THR A 4 3.69 17.17 -3.93
C THR A 4 2.33 17.41 -4.57
N ASP A 5 2.26 17.38 -5.91
CA ASP A 5 0.98 17.29 -6.62
C ASP A 5 0.50 15.84 -6.64
N VAL A 6 -0.12 15.46 -5.53
CA VAL A 6 -0.71 14.14 -5.28
C VAL A 6 -1.65 13.70 -6.40
N LEU A 7 -2.46 14.62 -6.93
CA LEU A 7 -3.46 14.28 -7.95
C LEU A 7 -2.81 13.98 -9.30
N THR A 8 -1.72 14.66 -9.62
CA THR A 8 -0.91 14.35 -10.80
C THR A 8 -0.18 13.02 -10.64
N MET A 9 0.39 12.73 -9.46
CA MET A 9 1.08 11.47 -9.18
C MET A 9 0.19 10.23 -9.37
N LEU A 10 -1.09 10.32 -8.99
CA LEU A 10 -2.08 9.25 -9.23
C LEU A 10 -2.25 8.89 -10.71
N THR A 11 -1.95 9.81 -11.64
CA THR A 11 -2.09 9.57 -13.09
C THR A 11 -0.77 9.28 -13.80
N SER A 12 0.37 9.56 -13.17
CA SER A 12 1.69 9.50 -13.83
C SER A 12 2.54 8.30 -13.41
N THR A 13 2.26 7.71 -12.24
CA THR A 13 3.00 6.53 -11.77
C THR A 13 2.84 5.34 -12.73
N LYS A 14 3.94 4.60 -12.91
CA LYS A 14 4.02 3.41 -13.76
C LYS A 14 4.45 2.16 -12.98
N ALA A 15 4.47 2.26 -11.65
CA ALA A 15 4.87 1.16 -10.80
C ALA A 15 3.94 -0.05 -11.01
N PRO A 16 4.48 -1.28 -11.00
CA PRO A 16 3.65 -2.48 -11.10
C PRO A 16 2.73 -2.58 -9.89
N VAL A 17 1.51 -3.06 -10.14
CA VAL A 17 0.49 -3.28 -9.11
C VAL A 17 -0.01 -4.70 -9.21
N VAL A 18 0.10 -5.44 -8.10
CA VAL A 18 -0.61 -6.70 -7.92
C VAL A 18 -1.99 -6.35 -7.37
N ARG A 19 -3.05 -6.68 -8.10
CA ARG A 19 -4.42 -6.45 -7.61
C ARG A 19 -4.66 -7.34 -6.39
N ARG A 20 -5.34 -6.80 -5.38
CA ARG A 20 -5.81 -7.63 -4.28
C ARG A 20 -6.76 -8.70 -4.80
N GLY A 21 -6.42 -9.95 -4.50
CA GLY A 21 -7.26 -11.12 -4.73
C GLY A 21 -7.46 -11.88 -3.42
N SER A 22 -8.30 -12.91 -3.45
CA SER A 22 -8.47 -13.84 -2.32
C SER A 22 -7.18 -14.58 -1.97
N ASP A 23 -6.25 -14.66 -2.91
CA ASP A 23 -4.92 -15.24 -2.83
C ASP A 23 -3.84 -14.27 -2.35
N GLN A 24 -4.16 -12.99 -2.08
CA GLN A 24 -3.18 -12.00 -1.62
C GLN A 24 -3.37 -11.62 -0.14
N SER A 25 -2.29 -11.61 0.63
CA SER A 25 -2.31 -11.22 2.04
C SER A 25 -2.29 -9.70 2.18
N ASN A 26 -3.20 -9.18 2.99
CA ASN A 26 -3.33 -7.74 3.26
C ASN A 26 -2.53 -7.26 4.49
N SER A 27 -1.92 -8.18 5.25
CA SER A 27 -1.20 -7.91 6.49
C SER A 27 -0.18 -9.00 6.77
N LEU A 28 0.86 -8.69 7.55
CA LEU A 28 1.84 -9.68 7.98
C LEU A 28 1.21 -10.83 8.77
N ALA A 29 0.14 -10.59 9.52
CA ALA A 29 -0.54 -11.65 10.28
C ALA A 29 -1.20 -12.68 9.36
N ILE A 30 -1.87 -12.23 8.30
CA ILE A 30 -2.48 -13.13 7.30
C ILE A 30 -1.40 -13.85 6.50
N ALA A 31 -0.37 -13.11 6.07
CA ALA A 31 0.78 -13.68 5.37
C ALA A 31 1.48 -14.75 6.22
N LEU A 32 1.67 -14.51 7.51
CA LEU A 32 2.24 -15.48 8.43
C LEU A 32 1.36 -16.73 8.57
N SER A 33 0.05 -16.55 8.74
CA SER A 33 -0.90 -17.67 8.84
C SER A 33 -0.83 -18.60 7.62
N ARG A 34 -0.67 -18.03 6.42
CA ARG A 34 -0.49 -18.79 5.18
C ARG A 34 0.90 -19.39 5.07
N ALA A 35 1.93 -18.63 5.40
CA ALA A 35 3.32 -19.06 5.40
C ALA A 35 3.47 -20.33 6.27
N LEU A 36 2.85 -20.37 7.45
CA LEU A 36 2.93 -21.50 8.38
C LEU A 36 2.21 -22.77 7.91
N GLN A 37 1.47 -22.73 6.80
CA GLN A 37 0.96 -23.93 6.11
C GLN A 37 2.08 -24.72 5.41
N TYR A 38 3.22 -24.07 5.13
CA TYR A 38 4.41 -24.74 4.63
C TYR A 38 5.17 -25.42 5.78
N PRO A 39 5.74 -26.61 5.55
CA PRO A 39 6.40 -27.38 6.60
C PRO A 39 7.73 -26.75 7.05
N VAL A 40 8.45 -26.08 6.13
CA VAL A 40 9.74 -25.45 6.38
C VAL A 40 9.88 -24.15 5.59
N PHE A 41 10.64 -23.20 6.11
CA PHE A 41 10.88 -21.89 5.49
C PHE A 41 11.46 -22.00 4.07
N GLY A 42 12.33 -22.98 3.81
CA GLY A 42 12.97 -23.16 2.51
C GLY A 42 11.99 -23.34 1.34
N ALA A 43 10.77 -23.83 1.58
CA ALA A 43 9.74 -23.93 0.55
C ALA A 43 9.21 -22.55 0.11
N LEU A 44 9.14 -21.59 1.04
CA LEU A 44 8.78 -20.20 0.74
C LEU A 44 9.96 -19.41 0.18
N ALA A 45 11.18 -19.67 0.64
CA ALA A 45 12.38 -18.98 0.15
C ALA A 45 12.63 -19.17 -1.36
N GLN A 46 12.11 -20.27 -1.94
CA GLN A 46 12.17 -20.55 -3.37
C GLN A 46 11.07 -19.87 -4.19
N ARG A 47 10.08 -19.26 -3.55
CA ARG A 47 9.00 -18.55 -4.24
C ARG A 47 9.46 -17.14 -4.60
N HIS A 48 9.34 -16.82 -5.89
CA HIS A 48 9.66 -15.50 -6.42
C HIS A 48 8.42 -14.70 -6.82
N ASP A 49 7.22 -15.27 -6.63
CA ASP A 49 5.97 -14.53 -6.80
C ASP A 49 5.75 -13.53 -5.66
N PRO A 50 5.02 -12.43 -5.90
CA PRO A 50 4.83 -11.34 -4.93
C PRO A 50 4.32 -11.81 -3.56
N GLU A 51 3.30 -12.67 -3.55
CA GLU A 51 2.71 -13.20 -2.32
C GLU A 51 3.68 -14.10 -1.57
N GLY A 52 4.38 -15.00 -2.26
CA GLY A 52 5.37 -15.89 -1.66
C GLY A 52 6.50 -15.11 -0.97
N GLN A 53 6.94 -14.00 -1.56
CA GLN A 53 7.93 -13.12 -0.94
C GLN A 53 7.38 -12.42 0.32
N PHE A 54 6.11 -12.03 0.32
CA PHE A 54 5.47 -11.42 1.49
C PHE A 54 5.19 -12.43 2.61
N GLU A 55 4.83 -13.67 2.28
CA GLU A 55 4.73 -14.79 3.21
C GLU A 55 6.09 -15.15 3.83
N ALA A 56 7.15 -15.21 3.00
CA ALA A 56 8.52 -15.39 3.48
C ALA A 56 8.96 -14.25 4.39
N THR A 57 8.62 -13.01 4.04
CA THR A 57 8.85 -11.84 4.90
C THR A 57 8.18 -12.02 6.25
N ALA A 58 6.90 -12.37 6.28
CA ALA A 58 6.13 -12.51 7.52
C ALA A 58 6.71 -13.61 8.43
N TRP A 59 7.09 -14.75 7.88
CA TRP A 59 7.80 -15.80 8.63
C TRP A 59 9.13 -15.27 9.17
N ALA A 60 9.95 -14.63 8.33
CA ALA A 60 11.24 -14.12 8.74
C ALA A 60 11.14 -13.08 9.86
N MET A 61 10.15 -12.18 9.79
CA MET A 61 9.87 -11.20 10.83
C MET A 61 9.39 -11.84 12.14
N ALA A 62 8.59 -12.90 12.07
CA ALA A 62 8.14 -13.61 13.26
C ALA A 62 9.31 -14.30 13.97
N CYS A 63 10.27 -14.84 13.20
CA CYS A 63 11.49 -15.43 13.74
C CYS A 63 12.40 -14.40 14.41
N THR A 64 12.60 -13.22 13.80
CA THR A 64 13.42 -12.17 14.42
C THR A 64 12.78 -11.56 15.67
N GLN A 65 11.45 -11.69 15.81
CA GLN A 65 10.68 -11.18 16.95
C GLN A 65 10.37 -12.25 18.02
N HIS A 66 10.83 -13.49 17.83
CA HIS A 66 10.54 -14.64 18.70
C HIS A 66 9.05 -14.91 18.94
N GLN A 67 8.26 -14.85 17.86
CA GLN A 67 6.79 -14.93 17.93
C GLN A 67 6.22 -16.31 17.54
N LEU A 68 7.02 -17.30 17.15
CA LEU A 68 6.51 -18.62 16.79
C LEU A 68 6.55 -19.59 17.97
N LYS A 69 5.50 -20.39 18.12
CA LYS A 69 5.39 -21.41 19.19
C LYS A 69 6.51 -22.46 19.15
N ASP A 70 6.99 -22.79 17.94
CA ASP A 70 8.05 -23.77 17.69
C ASP A 70 9.28 -23.10 17.05
N ASP A 71 9.68 -21.94 17.59
CA ASP A 71 10.79 -21.10 17.09
C ASP A 71 12.05 -21.91 16.72
N ALA A 72 12.47 -22.84 17.58
CA ALA A 72 13.68 -23.64 17.35
C ALA A 72 13.60 -24.52 16.08
N GLN A 73 12.41 -24.99 15.71
CA GLN A 73 12.19 -25.79 14.51
C GLN A 73 11.88 -24.91 13.30
N ARG A 74 11.14 -23.80 13.50
CA ARG A 74 10.67 -22.92 12.42
C ARG A 74 11.66 -21.84 12.00
N CYS A 75 12.63 -21.51 12.84
CA CYS A 75 13.61 -20.44 12.63
C CYS A 75 15.06 -20.94 12.54
N GLY A 76 15.25 -22.24 12.28
CA GLY A 76 16.59 -22.86 12.24
C GLY A 76 17.47 -22.42 11.06
N ASP A 77 16.87 -21.89 9.99
CA ASP A 77 17.59 -21.40 8.82
C ASP A 77 18.55 -20.25 9.19
N ALA A 78 19.76 -20.27 8.63
CA ALA A 78 20.77 -19.26 8.92
C ALA A 78 20.36 -17.86 8.43
N GLN A 79 19.63 -17.76 7.31
CA GLN A 79 19.19 -16.48 6.76
C GLN A 79 18.19 -15.77 7.69
N LEU A 80 17.38 -16.55 8.42
CA LEU A 80 16.40 -16.02 9.37
C LEU A 80 17.04 -15.35 10.60
N ARG A 81 18.34 -15.54 10.80
CA ARG A 81 19.13 -14.89 11.86
C ARG A 81 19.81 -13.61 11.39
N ASP A 82 19.83 -13.32 10.09
CA ASP A 82 20.36 -12.07 9.57
C ASP A 82 19.35 -10.93 9.85
N PRO A 83 19.74 -9.90 10.62
CA PRO A 83 18.86 -8.80 10.99
C PRO A 83 18.33 -8.01 9.78
N GLY A 84 19.03 -8.02 8.64
CA GLY A 84 18.60 -7.35 7.42
C GLY A 84 17.68 -8.17 6.52
N TYR A 85 17.64 -9.50 6.71
CA TYR A 85 17.01 -10.40 5.75
C TYR A 85 15.51 -10.18 5.60
N ALA A 86 14.78 -10.10 6.72
CA ALA A 86 13.34 -9.88 6.70
C ALA A 86 12.96 -8.53 6.06
N LEU A 87 13.71 -7.47 6.32
CA LEU A 87 13.48 -6.16 5.71
C LEU A 87 13.80 -6.17 4.20
N ASN A 88 14.84 -6.89 3.78
CA ASN A 88 15.18 -7.03 2.37
C ASN A 88 14.11 -7.81 1.60
N LEU A 89 13.56 -8.88 2.18
CA LEU A 89 12.41 -9.59 1.62
C LEU A 89 11.18 -8.68 1.53
N LEU A 90 10.92 -7.87 2.56
CA LEU A 90 9.80 -6.94 2.55
C LEU A 90 9.92 -5.90 1.42
N ARG A 91 11.12 -5.34 1.23
CA ARG A 91 11.42 -4.41 0.12
C ARG A 91 11.29 -5.08 -1.24
N ALA A 92 11.74 -6.32 -1.38
CA ALA A 92 11.58 -7.09 -2.62
C ALA A 92 10.09 -7.31 -2.93
N ALA A 93 9.31 -7.79 -1.95
CA ALA A 93 7.87 -7.99 -2.11
C ALA A 93 7.16 -6.68 -2.48
N ALA A 94 7.51 -5.56 -1.85
CA ALA A 94 6.95 -4.26 -2.18
C ALA A 94 7.32 -3.81 -3.61
N GLY A 95 8.56 -4.03 -4.05
CA GLY A 95 9.01 -3.70 -5.42
C GLY A 95 8.34 -4.55 -6.50
N THR A 96 7.74 -5.70 -6.15
CA THR A 96 6.88 -6.44 -7.07
C THR A 96 5.44 -5.93 -7.12
N GLY A 97 5.09 -4.95 -6.28
CA GLY A 97 3.74 -4.40 -6.17
C GLY A 97 2.80 -5.19 -5.25
N GLN A 98 3.31 -6.06 -4.36
CA GLN A 98 2.50 -6.78 -3.39
C GLN A 98 1.83 -5.79 -2.40
N PRO A 99 0.49 -5.74 -2.31
CA PRO A 99 -0.22 -4.69 -1.58
C PRO A 99 0.06 -4.65 -0.07
N GLY A 100 0.13 -5.81 0.58
CA GLY A 100 0.46 -5.92 1.99
C GLY A 100 1.87 -5.41 2.30
N ALA A 101 2.86 -5.73 1.47
CA ALA A 101 4.25 -5.34 1.63
C ALA A 101 4.45 -3.83 1.45
N VAL A 102 3.83 -3.24 0.41
CA VAL A 102 3.87 -1.79 0.17
C VAL A 102 3.27 -1.05 1.36
N LEU A 103 2.09 -1.45 1.84
CA LEU A 103 1.45 -0.82 2.99
C LEU A 103 2.25 -1.02 4.27
N GLU A 104 2.78 -2.22 4.52
CA GLU A 104 3.57 -2.53 5.71
C GLU A 104 4.81 -1.64 5.78
N LEU A 105 5.53 -1.45 4.66
CA LEU A 105 6.66 -0.51 4.61
C LEU A 105 6.21 0.93 4.84
N ALA A 106 5.11 1.34 4.21
CA ALA A 106 4.60 2.70 4.34
C ALA A 106 4.19 3.03 5.78
N ILE A 107 3.56 2.09 6.47
CA ILE A 107 3.15 2.22 7.88
C ILE A 107 4.35 2.26 8.82
N ARG A 108 5.39 1.45 8.57
CA ARG A 108 6.62 1.43 9.38
C ARG A 108 7.46 2.70 9.24
N HIS A 109 7.39 3.35 8.08
CA HIS A 109 8.20 4.52 7.76
C HIS A 109 7.32 5.70 7.36
N PRO A 110 6.50 6.23 8.29
CA PRO A 110 5.65 7.36 7.99
C PRO A 110 6.52 8.55 7.55
N MET A 111 6.11 9.23 6.49
CA MET A 111 6.81 10.40 5.90
C MET A 111 8.13 10.11 5.16
N GLN A 112 8.54 8.84 5.00
CA GLN A 112 9.75 8.47 4.24
C GLN A 112 9.44 7.72 2.95
N TRP A 113 8.19 7.72 2.50
CA TRP A 113 7.76 6.95 1.33
C TRP A 113 8.51 7.38 0.06
N ASN A 114 8.86 8.66 -0.05
CA ASN A 114 9.58 9.23 -1.18
C ASN A 114 11.12 9.08 -1.10
N THR A 115 11.65 8.45 -0.05
CA THR A 115 13.10 8.23 0.11
C THR A 115 13.48 6.75 0.15
N ILE A 116 12.51 5.85 0.30
CA ILE A 116 12.75 4.40 0.30
C ILE A 116 12.77 3.91 -1.15
N ALA A 117 13.99 3.68 -1.66
CA ALA A 117 14.19 2.98 -2.92
C ALA A 117 13.90 1.48 -2.75
N LEU A 118 13.24 0.90 -3.74
CA LEU A 118 12.94 -0.53 -3.83
C LEU A 118 13.84 -1.21 -4.87
N PRO A 119 14.00 -2.55 -4.81
CA PRO A 119 14.92 -3.28 -5.69
C PRO A 119 14.59 -3.21 -7.18
N ASP A 120 13.37 -2.84 -7.55
CA ASP A 120 12.93 -2.63 -8.93
C ASP A 120 13.38 -1.28 -9.52
N GLY A 121 14.05 -0.44 -8.70
CA GLY A 121 14.55 0.87 -9.09
C GLY A 121 13.55 2.01 -8.90
N MET A 122 12.34 1.74 -8.39
CA MET A 122 11.34 2.76 -8.06
C MET A 122 11.37 3.12 -6.58
N MET A 123 10.67 4.19 -6.21
CA MET A 123 10.47 4.57 -4.81
C MET A 123 9.19 3.92 -4.26
N LEU A 124 9.14 3.68 -2.96
CA LEU A 124 7.94 3.16 -2.28
C LEU A 124 6.70 4.01 -2.57
N VAL A 125 6.88 5.33 -2.67
CA VAL A 125 5.79 6.26 -3.01
C VAL A 125 5.18 5.98 -4.39
N ASP A 126 5.95 5.50 -5.36
CA ASP A 126 5.47 5.21 -6.71
C ASP A 126 4.48 4.03 -6.69
N HIS A 127 4.80 2.97 -5.94
CA HIS A 127 3.89 1.83 -5.71
C HIS A 127 2.67 2.22 -4.90
N LEU A 128 2.82 3.07 -3.88
CA LEU A 128 1.69 3.55 -3.08
C LEU A 128 0.70 4.33 -3.95
N TYR A 129 1.20 5.24 -4.81
CA TYR A 129 0.35 5.94 -5.77
C TYR A 129 -0.26 5.00 -6.80
N ALA A 130 0.48 4.00 -7.27
CA ALA A 130 -0.05 3.05 -8.25
C ALA A 130 -1.18 2.20 -7.65
N MET A 131 -1.01 1.72 -6.42
CA MET A 131 -2.09 1.03 -5.69
C MET A 131 -3.33 1.91 -5.54
N ALA A 132 -3.16 3.16 -5.11
CA ALA A 132 -4.26 4.11 -4.97
C ALA A 132 -4.95 4.42 -6.32
N ALA A 133 -4.19 4.56 -7.40
CA ALA A 133 -4.68 4.72 -8.76
C ALA A 133 -5.52 3.51 -9.22
N HIS A 134 -5.17 2.31 -8.76
CA HIS A 134 -5.91 1.08 -8.99
C HIS A 134 -7.07 0.86 -8.01
N GLY A 135 -7.37 1.81 -7.14
CA GLY A 135 -8.52 1.79 -6.23
C GLY A 135 -8.25 1.11 -4.88
N ASP A 136 -6.99 0.91 -4.49
CA ASP A 136 -6.67 0.45 -3.14
C ASP A 136 -7.04 1.52 -2.10
N ILE A 137 -8.08 1.25 -1.32
CA ILE A 137 -8.63 2.19 -0.33
C ILE A 137 -7.63 2.50 0.78
N ALA A 138 -6.83 1.52 1.22
CA ALA A 138 -5.84 1.74 2.27
C ALA A 138 -4.69 2.62 1.78
N ALA A 139 -4.26 2.46 0.53
CA ALA A 139 -3.29 3.35 -0.10
C ALA A 139 -3.83 4.79 -0.23
N LEU A 140 -5.08 4.95 -0.68
CA LEU A 140 -5.76 6.26 -0.75
C LEU A 140 -5.82 6.92 0.64
N GLU A 141 -6.17 6.16 1.67
CA GLU A 141 -6.26 6.67 3.03
C GLU A 141 -4.90 7.12 3.58
N LEU A 142 -3.82 6.35 3.32
CA LEU A 142 -2.46 6.75 3.68
C LEU A 142 -2.07 8.06 3.01
N ILE A 143 -2.25 8.18 1.69
CA ILE A 143 -1.94 9.39 0.94
C ILE A 143 -2.76 10.59 1.47
N LYS A 144 -4.05 10.39 1.72
CA LYS A 144 -4.95 11.40 2.29
C LYS A 144 -4.47 11.88 3.66
N ASN A 145 -4.03 10.96 4.52
CA ASN A 145 -3.47 11.30 5.83
C ASN A 145 -2.11 12.01 5.70
N GLY A 146 -1.31 11.69 4.69
CA GLY A 146 -0.09 12.43 4.34
C GLY A 146 -0.36 13.91 4.05
N CYS A 147 -1.47 14.24 3.38
CA CYS A 147 -1.90 15.63 3.16
C CYS A 147 -2.38 16.38 4.41
N LYS A 148 -2.36 15.77 5.60
CA LYS A 148 -2.55 16.50 6.87
C LYS A 148 -1.25 17.13 7.36
N VAL A 149 -0.09 16.68 6.85
CA VAL A 149 1.22 17.24 7.22
C VAL A 149 1.42 18.60 6.52
N PRO A 150 1.78 19.67 7.25
CA PRO A 150 2.02 20.98 6.64
C PRO A 150 3.07 20.93 5.53
N GLY A 151 2.74 21.47 4.36
CA GLY A 151 3.64 21.51 3.20
C GLY A 151 3.82 20.19 2.46
N ALA A 152 3.06 19.13 2.79
CA ALA A 152 3.11 17.88 2.04
C ALA A 152 2.35 17.96 0.71
N CYS A 153 1.22 18.66 0.68
CA CYS A 153 0.34 18.80 -0.48
C CYS A 153 0.11 20.26 -0.83
N SER A 154 0.03 20.58 -2.13
CA SER A 154 -0.14 21.95 -2.64
C SER A 154 -1.45 22.60 -2.17
N ASP A 155 -2.54 21.84 -2.15
CA ASP A 155 -3.84 22.24 -1.62
C ASP A 155 -4.38 21.15 -0.69
N PRO A 156 -4.02 21.18 0.61
CA PRO A 156 -4.31 20.09 1.54
C PRO A 156 -5.79 19.75 1.66
N VAL A 157 -6.68 20.75 1.75
CA VAL A 157 -8.12 20.53 1.96
C VAL A 157 -8.76 19.99 0.68
N PHE A 158 -8.49 20.63 -0.46
CA PHE A 158 -9.04 20.18 -1.74
C PHE A 158 -8.55 18.77 -2.09
N THR A 159 -7.24 18.50 -1.95
CA THR A 159 -6.69 17.17 -2.22
C THR A 159 -7.31 16.11 -1.32
N ARG A 160 -7.48 16.36 -0.01
CA ARG A 160 -8.16 15.41 0.88
C ARG A 160 -9.61 15.16 0.48
N ASN A 161 -10.36 16.20 0.07
CA ASN A 161 -11.73 16.04 -0.40
C ASN A 161 -11.83 15.21 -1.70
N VAL A 162 -10.88 15.41 -2.63
CA VAL A 162 -10.79 14.62 -3.88
C VAL A 162 -10.49 13.15 -3.55
N LEU A 163 -9.52 12.88 -2.66
CA LEU A 163 -9.17 11.52 -2.25
C LEU A 163 -10.32 10.82 -1.52
N THR A 164 -11.00 11.50 -0.59
CA THR A 164 -12.20 10.97 0.08
C THR A 164 -13.29 10.63 -0.94
N SER A 165 -13.52 11.52 -1.91
CA SER A 165 -14.50 11.26 -2.98
C SER A 165 -14.11 10.06 -3.86
N LEU A 166 -12.82 9.88 -4.15
CA LEU A 166 -12.30 8.69 -4.83
C LEU A 166 -12.49 7.41 -4.02
N GLU A 167 -12.20 7.42 -2.71
CA GLU A 167 -12.42 6.26 -1.82
C GLU A 167 -13.88 5.80 -1.86
N PHE A 168 -14.83 6.73 -1.75
CA PHE A 168 -16.25 6.42 -1.86
C PHE A 168 -16.63 5.85 -3.23
N GLN A 169 -16.09 6.44 -4.29
CA GLN A 169 -16.35 6.01 -5.65
C GLN A 169 -15.78 4.60 -5.93
N PHE A 170 -14.60 4.27 -5.43
CA PHE A 170 -14.00 2.93 -5.57
C PHE A 170 -14.67 1.88 -4.68
N GLY A 171 -15.02 2.24 -3.45
CA GLY A 171 -15.54 1.30 -2.47
C GLY A 171 -17.05 1.02 -2.55
N ARG A 172 -17.81 1.76 -3.38
CA ARG A 172 -19.27 1.63 -3.45
C ARG A 172 -19.80 1.76 -4.86
N ASP A 173 -20.81 0.94 -5.16
CA ASP A 173 -21.56 1.02 -6.41
C ASP A 173 -22.42 2.30 -6.48
N ALA A 174 -22.89 2.77 -5.33
CA ALA A 174 -23.66 4.01 -5.19
C ALA A 174 -23.11 4.88 -4.04
N LEU A 175 -23.01 6.19 -4.30
CA LEU A 175 -22.59 7.18 -3.32
C LEU A 175 -23.74 7.49 -2.36
N PRO A 176 -23.55 7.42 -1.03
CA PRO A 176 -24.60 7.73 -0.06
C PRO A 176 -25.05 9.18 -0.17
N ALA A 177 -26.35 9.49 -0.05
CA ALA A 177 -26.85 10.87 -0.17
C ALA A 177 -26.15 11.88 0.76
N ALA A 178 -25.67 11.43 1.93
CA ALA A 178 -24.99 12.28 2.92
C ALA A 178 -23.46 12.43 2.71
N TYR A 179 -22.85 11.81 1.70
CA TYR A 179 -21.39 11.78 1.57
C TYR A 179 -20.78 13.17 1.32
N VAL A 180 -21.52 14.07 0.65
CA VAL A 180 -21.10 15.47 0.43
C VAL A 180 -20.85 16.19 1.76
N GLY A 181 -21.66 15.89 2.79
CA GLY A 181 -21.52 16.47 4.13
C GLY A 181 -20.28 16.00 4.89
N GLN A 182 -19.57 14.99 4.39
CA GLN A 182 -18.30 14.52 4.97
C GLN A 182 -17.09 15.25 4.40
N LEU A 183 -17.28 16.08 3.37
CA LEU A 183 -16.22 16.88 2.77
C LEU A 183 -16.06 18.22 3.52
N GLU A 184 -14.83 18.70 3.61
CA GLU A 184 -14.50 19.98 4.26
C GLU A 184 -14.82 21.17 3.34
N GLY A 185 -15.13 22.33 3.92
CA GLY A 185 -15.31 23.59 3.16
C GLY A 185 -16.72 23.87 2.65
N PRO A 186 -16.91 24.98 1.90
CA PRO A 186 -18.18 25.39 1.32
C PRO A 186 -18.67 24.43 0.23
N ASP A 187 -19.98 24.43 -0.03
CA ASP A 187 -20.60 23.50 -0.99
C ASP A 187 -20.01 23.58 -2.41
N ALA A 188 -19.63 24.78 -2.88
CA ALA A 188 -18.96 24.93 -4.17
C ALA A 188 -17.60 24.23 -4.23
N GLU A 189 -16.82 24.26 -3.15
CA GLU A 189 -15.51 23.57 -3.08
C GLU A 189 -15.68 22.06 -2.98
N ARG A 190 -16.67 21.60 -2.18
CA ARG A 190 -17.05 20.18 -2.09
C ARG A 190 -17.44 19.64 -3.46
N GLN A 191 -18.31 20.35 -4.18
CA GLN A 191 -18.77 19.98 -5.50
C GLN A 191 -17.62 19.92 -6.52
N ARG A 192 -16.72 20.92 -6.50
CA ARG A 192 -15.52 20.93 -7.34
C ARG A 192 -14.61 19.73 -7.07
N ALA A 193 -14.44 19.35 -5.80
CA ALA A 193 -13.63 18.19 -5.42
C ALA A 193 -14.26 16.87 -5.91
N ILE A 194 -15.59 16.74 -5.82
CA ILE A 194 -16.34 15.60 -6.35
C ILE A 194 -16.16 15.48 -7.85
N GLU A 195 -16.35 16.58 -8.59
CA GLU A 195 -16.18 16.62 -10.06
C GLU A 195 -14.76 16.24 -10.46
N ARG A 196 -13.76 16.76 -9.74
CA ARG A 196 -12.35 16.41 -9.97
C ARG A 196 -12.09 14.93 -9.69
N ALA A 197 -12.64 14.36 -8.61
CA ALA A 197 -12.52 12.95 -8.30
C ALA A 197 -13.18 12.06 -9.37
N THR A 198 -14.37 12.45 -9.85
CA THR A 198 -15.05 11.73 -10.93
C THR A 198 -14.28 11.78 -12.24
N ALA A 199 -13.72 12.94 -12.60
CA ALA A 199 -12.87 13.07 -13.77
C ALA A 199 -11.60 12.22 -13.65
N LEU A 200 -10.95 12.27 -12.48
CA LEU A 200 -9.76 11.49 -12.18
C LEU A 200 -10.05 9.98 -12.25
N ARG A 201 -11.12 9.51 -11.62
CA ARG A 201 -11.53 8.09 -11.68
C ARG A 201 -11.66 7.57 -13.11
N ARG A 202 -12.15 8.38 -14.05
CA ARG A 202 -12.30 7.98 -15.46
C ARG A 202 -10.96 7.83 -16.18
N SER A 203 -9.92 8.52 -15.75
CA SER A 203 -8.57 8.42 -16.31
C SER A 203 -7.70 7.37 -15.62
N LEU A 204 -8.14 6.86 -14.47
CA LEU A 204 -7.39 5.86 -13.70
C LEU A 204 -7.63 4.43 -14.24
N PRO A 205 -6.63 3.54 -14.10
CA PRO A 205 -6.70 2.16 -14.62
C PRO A 205 -7.72 1.26 -13.89
N GLY A 206 -8.35 1.75 -12.82
CA GLY A 206 -9.32 1.02 -11.97
C GLY A 206 -10.68 0.67 -12.62
N ARG A 207 -10.78 0.64 -13.96
CA ARG A 207 -11.97 0.11 -14.67
C ARG A 207 -11.56 -0.62 -15.96
N SER A 208 -11.28 -1.90 -15.81
CA SER A 208 -11.67 -2.89 -16.81
C SER A 208 -12.75 -3.73 -16.14
N THR A 209 -13.91 -3.76 -16.79
CA THR A 209 -15.15 -4.49 -16.46
C THR A 209 -14.93 -5.85 -15.85
#